data_AF-A0A8T0T3C7-F1
#
_entry.id   AF-A0A8T0T3C7-F1
#
_cell.length_a   1.000
_cell.length_b   1.000
_cell.length_c   1.000
_cell.angle_alpha   90.00
_cell.angle_beta   90.00
_cell.angle_gamma   90.00
#
_symmetry.space_group_name_H-M   'P 1'
#
loop_
_entity.id
_entity.type
_entity.pdbx_description
1 polymer ?
#
loop_
_entity_poly.entity_id
_entity_poly.type
_entity_poly.pdbx_seq_one_letter_code
_entity_poly.pdbx_strand_id
1 'polypeptide(L)'
;MAMALISASGTAAPLQVLLLALLLAASAAALPAMDRARWQVDTVNRRGTSLGLVMSYVDEATALQASGYFTPWRVLPFVDLYGRRFHVGSIRGVNVIYALTGQRRLNAAVTVQTLIDVFGVSGIVHYGTAGSSDDSLSFGDVSVPKLVAYTGAWTWKKFRSPKES
;
A
#
# COMPACT_ATOMS: atom_id res chain seq x y z
N MET A 1 31.78 15.48 24.89
CA MET A 1 31.27 16.85 25.02
C MET A 1 29.85 16.85 24.46
N ALA A 2 28.75 16.90 25.21
CA ALA A 2 28.51 17.06 26.64
C ALA A 2 27.44 16.04 27.07
N MET A 3 27.75 15.28 28.12
CA MET A 3 26.82 14.44 28.86
C MET A 3 26.19 15.36 29.90
N ALA A 4 25.00 15.88 29.62
CA ALA A 4 24.27 16.74 30.55
C ALA A 4 23.33 15.89 31.41
N LEU A 5 23.68 15.81 32.69
CA LEU A 5 22.96 15.16 33.77
C LEU A 5 21.46 15.52 33.78
N ILE A 6 20.62 14.49 33.66
CA ILE A 6 19.21 14.61 34.03
C ILE A 6 19.17 14.60 35.57
N SER A 7 18.99 15.80 36.13
CA SER A 7 18.72 16.01 37.56
C SER A 7 17.47 15.22 37.96
N ALA A 8 17.62 14.34 38.94
CA ALA A 8 16.56 13.55 39.52
C ALA A 8 15.69 14.43 40.42
N SER A 9 14.51 14.82 39.92
CA SER A 9 13.38 15.19 40.78
C SER A 9 12.52 13.93 41.02
N GLY A 10 12.28 13.63 42.30
CA GLY A 10 11.88 12.32 42.84
C GLY A 10 10.49 11.77 42.49
N THR A 11 9.92 12.10 41.32
CA THR A 11 8.64 11.54 40.83
C THR A 11 8.73 10.94 39.42
N ALA A 12 9.86 11.08 38.72
CA ALA A 12 10.02 10.62 37.33
C ALA A 12 10.52 9.17 37.17
N ALA A 13 11.16 8.60 38.20
CA ALA A 13 11.75 7.26 38.14
C ALA A 13 10.75 6.12 37.84
N PRO A 14 9.57 6.03 38.50
CA PRO A 14 8.63 4.94 38.21
C PRO A 14 8.02 5.05 36.80
N LEU A 15 7.81 6.28 36.31
CA LEU A 15 7.28 6.51 34.97
C LEU A 15 8.29 6.14 33.88
N GLN A 16 9.58 6.45 34.09
CA GLN A 16 10.65 6.08 33.16
C GLN A 16 10.88 4.56 33.12
N VAL A 17 10.85 3.89 34.28
CA VAL A 17 10.96 2.42 34.36
C VAL A 17 9.75 1.76 33.70
N LEU A 18 8.54 2.28 33.93
CA LEU A 18 7.32 1.80 33.27
C LEU A 18 7.39 2.00 31.75
N LEU A 19 7.83 3.17 31.28
CA LEU A 19 7.98 3.45 29.85
C LEU A 19 9.02 2.52 29.21
N LEU A 20 10.15 2.29 29.87
CA LEU A 20 11.17 1.36 29.40
C LEU A 20 10.65 -0.09 29.37
N ALA A 21 9.92 -0.52 30.40
CA ALA A 21 9.28 -1.82 30.44
C ALA A 21 8.24 -2.00 29.32
N LEU A 22 7.44 -0.97 29.04
CA LEU A 22 6.48 -0.95 27.93
C LEU A 22 7.18 -1.03 26.57
N LEU A 23 8.29 -0.30 26.38
CA LEU A 23 9.10 -0.36 25.16
C LEU A 23 9.73 -1.74 24.95
N LEU A 24 10.25 -2.36 26.02
CA LEU A 24 10.83 -3.72 25.96
C LEU A 24 9.75 -4.77 25.68
N ALA A 25 8.58 -4.67 26.31
CA ALA A 25 7.45 -5.57 26.06
C ALA A 25 6.94 -5.45 24.62
N ALA A 26 6.82 -4.23 24.08
CA ALA A 26 6.45 -3.99 22.69
C ALA A 26 7.48 -4.58 21.71
N SER A 27 8.77 -4.44 22.02
CA SER A 27 9.87 -4.98 21.19
C SER A 27 9.87 -6.52 21.19
N ALA A 28 9.65 -7.15 22.35
CA ALA A 28 9.58 -8.61 22.46
C ALA A 28 8.37 -9.18 21.68
N ALA A 29 7.23 -8.49 21.68
CA ALA A 29 6.05 -8.89 20.90
C ALA A 29 6.24 -8.70 19.38
N ALA A 30 7.12 -7.79 18.96
CA ALA A 30 7.37 -7.52 17.54
C ALA A 30 8.17 -8.64 16.84
N LEU A 31 9.06 -9.35 17.55
CA LEU A 31 9.89 -10.40 16.95
C LEU A 31 9.05 -11.57 16.39
N PRO A 32 8.15 -12.23 17.17
CA PRO A 32 7.32 -13.31 16.64
C PRO A 32 6.35 -12.85 15.55
N ALA A 33 5.88 -11.60 15.61
CA ALA A 33 5.03 -11.03 14.57
C ALA A 33 5.79 -10.86 13.24
N MET A 34 7.06 -10.43 13.31
CA MET A 34 7.94 -10.31 12.15
C MET A 34 8.24 -11.68 11.52
N ASP A 35 8.53 -12.69 12.35
CA ASP A 35 8.77 -14.06 11.88
C ASP A 35 7.54 -14.66 11.20
N ARG A 36 6.35 -14.41 11.77
CA ARG A 36 5.08 -14.80 11.15
C ARG A 36 4.86 -14.13 9.80
N ALA A 37 5.06 -12.82 9.71
CA ALA A 37 4.91 -12.06 8.47
C ALA A 37 5.87 -12.56 7.40
N ARG A 38 7.14 -12.79 7.77
CA ARG A 38 8.15 -13.35 6.88
C ARG A 38 7.78 -14.75 6.39
N TRP A 39 7.32 -15.63 7.28
CA TRP A 39 6.85 -16.96 6.89
C TRP A 39 5.66 -16.90 5.94
N GLN A 40 4.71 -15.99 6.17
CA GLN A 40 3.56 -15.78 5.28
C GLN A 40 4.02 -15.33 3.89
N VAL A 41 4.92 -14.34 3.82
CA VAL A 41 5.50 -13.85 2.57
C VAL A 41 6.24 -14.95 1.82
N ASP A 42 7.14 -15.67 2.49
CA ASP A 42 7.90 -16.78 1.87
C ASP A 42 6.95 -17.86 1.34
N THR A 43 5.86 -18.13 2.06
CA THR A 43 4.83 -19.09 1.66
C THR A 43 4.05 -18.63 0.43
N VAL A 44 3.73 -17.34 0.32
CA VAL A 44 3.13 -16.76 -0.89
C VAL A 44 4.11 -16.86 -2.07
N ASN A 45 5.36 -16.44 -1.88
CA ASN A 45 6.37 -16.41 -2.94
C ASN A 45 6.73 -17.81 -3.49
N ARG A 46 6.61 -18.85 -2.65
CA ARG A 46 6.77 -20.26 -3.09
C ARG A 46 5.72 -20.73 -4.09
N ARG A 47 4.60 -20.02 -4.27
CA ARG A 47 3.59 -20.33 -5.31
C ARG A 47 4.01 -19.92 -6.72
N GLY A 48 5.14 -19.23 -6.84
CA GLY A 48 5.61 -18.65 -8.09
C GLY A 48 5.13 -17.20 -8.27
N THR A 49 5.48 -16.64 -9.42
CA THR A 49 5.28 -15.23 -9.71
C THR A 49 3.80 -14.85 -9.76
N SER A 50 3.48 -13.67 -9.23
CA SER A 50 2.13 -13.09 -9.21
C SER A 50 2.07 -11.81 -10.01
N LEU A 51 0.87 -11.43 -10.47
CA LEU A 51 0.59 -10.07 -10.90
C LEU A 51 0.13 -9.25 -9.69
N GLY A 52 0.70 -8.07 -9.49
CA GLY A 52 0.19 -7.11 -8.52
C GLY A 52 -0.99 -6.34 -9.08
N LEU A 53 -2.10 -6.27 -8.34
CA LEU A 53 -3.29 -5.53 -8.73
C LEU A 53 -3.59 -4.46 -7.67
N VAL A 54 -3.58 -3.19 -8.06
CA VAL A 54 -3.76 -2.07 -7.12
C VAL A 54 -4.97 -1.22 -7.48
N MET A 55 -5.70 -0.81 -6.45
CA MET A 55 -6.96 -0.07 -6.54
C MET A 55 -7.00 0.96 -5.42
N SER A 56 -7.71 2.07 -5.61
CA SER A 56 -7.75 3.18 -4.65
C SER A 56 -8.95 3.11 -3.71
N TYR A 57 -10.10 2.64 -4.21
CA TYR A 57 -11.39 2.74 -3.52
C TYR A 57 -11.99 1.37 -3.20
N VAL A 58 -12.74 1.32 -2.11
CA VAL A 58 -13.40 0.09 -1.65
C VAL A 58 -14.41 -0.44 -2.67
N ASP A 59 -15.08 0.44 -3.41
CA ASP A 59 -16.04 0.04 -4.44
C ASP A 59 -15.38 -0.75 -5.59
N GLU A 60 -14.13 -0.41 -5.94
CA GLU A 60 -13.33 -1.12 -6.95
C GLU A 60 -12.99 -2.55 -6.49
N ALA A 61 -12.65 -2.70 -5.20
CA ALA A 61 -12.42 -4.00 -4.57
C ALA A 61 -13.69 -4.83 -4.48
N THR A 62 -14.80 -4.17 -4.14
CA THR A 62 -16.11 -4.79 -4.00
C THR A 62 -16.59 -5.31 -5.35
N ALA A 63 -16.42 -4.53 -6.42
CA ALA A 63 -16.73 -4.95 -7.78
C ALA A 63 -15.90 -6.18 -8.21
N LEU A 64 -14.60 -6.22 -7.90
CA LEU A 64 -13.77 -7.39 -8.19
C LEU A 64 -14.26 -8.63 -7.44
N GLN A 65 -14.61 -8.50 -6.16
CA GLN A 65 -15.12 -9.62 -5.37
C GLN A 65 -16.48 -10.10 -5.88
N ALA A 66 -17.41 -9.18 -6.14
CA ALA A 66 -18.75 -9.47 -6.64
C ALA A 66 -18.73 -10.12 -8.04
N SER A 67 -17.71 -9.80 -8.86
CA SER A 67 -17.56 -10.41 -10.19
C SER A 67 -17.29 -11.92 -10.17
N GLY A 68 -16.83 -12.47 -9.04
CA GLY A 68 -16.40 -13.86 -8.95
C GLY A 68 -15.11 -14.19 -9.72
N TYR A 69 -14.44 -13.21 -10.34
CA TYR A 69 -13.20 -13.44 -11.08
C TYR A 69 -12.01 -13.74 -10.18
N PHE A 70 -11.93 -13.07 -9.02
CA PHE A 70 -10.89 -13.32 -8.04
C PHE A 70 -11.26 -14.51 -7.17
N THR A 71 -10.44 -15.55 -7.22
CA THR A 71 -10.53 -16.72 -6.34
C THR A 71 -9.49 -16.59 -5.23
N PRO A 72 -9.89 -16.34 -3.98
CA PRO A 72 -8.96 -16.29 -2.85
C PRO A 72 -8.25 -17.63 -2.67
N TRP A 73 -6.97 -17.58 -2.30
CA TRP A 73 -6.24 -18.80 -2.00
C TRP A 73 -6.67 -19.35 -0.65
N ARG A 74 -7.11 -20.62 -0.62
CA ARG A 74 -7.71 -21.23 0.57
C ARG A 74 -6.77 -21.35 1.77
N VAL A 75 -5.46 -21.45 1.53
CA VAL A 75 -4.46 -21.68 2.60
C VAL A 75 -4.09 -20.37 3.30
N LEU A 76 -3.81 -19.33 2.53
CA LEU A 76 -3.42 -18.02 3.04
C LEU A 76 -4.04 -16.94 2.14
N PRO A 77 -5.30 -16.56 2.39
CA PRO A 77 -6.05 -15.68 1.49
C PRO A 77 -5.59 -14.21 1.55
N PHE A 78 -4.83 -13.84 2.58
CA PHE A 78 -4.23 -12.52 2.68
C PHE A 78 -3.00 -12.50 3.60
N VAL A 79 -2.18 -11.47 3.43
CA VAL A 79 -1.07 -11.11 4.32
C VAL A 79 -1.23 -9.64 4.69
N ASP A 80 -1.19 -9.32 5.98
CA ASP A 80 -1.27 -7.95 6.47
C ASP A 80 0.14 -7.41 6.74
N LEU A 81 0.58 -6.38 6.01
CA LEU A 81 1.90 -5.75 6.14
C LEU A 81 1.77 -4.23 6.16
N TYR A 82 2.48 -3.56 7.06
CA TYR A 82 2.53 -2.09 7.14
C TYR A 82 1.15 -1.41 7.14
N GLY A 83 0.19 -2.02 7.84
CA GLY A 83 -1.19 -1.52 7.92
C GLY A 83 -2.04 -1.74 6.67
N ARG A 84 -1.60 -2.58 5.72
CA ARG A 84 -2.31 -2.89 4.48
C ARG A 84 -2.54 -4.39 4.34
N ARG A 85 -3.68 -4.75 3.75
CA ARG A 85 -4.02 -6.13 3.43
C ARG A 85 -3.68 -6.43 1.97
N PHE A 86 -2.81 -7.40 1.77
CA PHE A 86 -2.48 -7.97 0.47
C PHE A 86 -3.26 -9.26 0.29
N HIS A 87 -4.31 -9.23 -0.52
CA HIS A 87 -5.16 -10.37 -0.80
C HIS A 87 -4.48 -11.30 -1.81
N VAL A 88 -4.32 -12.56 -1.46
CA VAL A 88 -3.58 -13.54 -2.25
C VAL A 88 -4.57 -14.53 -2.86
N GLY A 89 -4.51 -14.69 -4.18
CA GLY A 89 -5.44 -15.55 -4.89
C GLY A 89 -5.04 -15.80 -6.32
N SER A 90 -6.04 -15.92 -7.18
CA SER A 90 -5.86 -16.06 -8.63
C SER A 90 -7.03 -15.46 -9.40
N ILE A 91 -6.76 -15.05 -10.64
CA ILE A 91 -7.79 -14.68 -11.63
C ILE A 91 -7.54 -15.55 -12.85
N ARG A 92 -8.52 -16.38 -13.23
CA ARG A 92 -8.40 -17.33 -14.36
C ARG A 92 -7.11 -18.18 -14.32
N GLY A 93 -6.72 -18.64 -13.12
CA GLY A 93 -5.51 -19.46 -12.91
C GLY A 93 -4.20 -18.68 -12.83
N VAL A 94 -4.19 -17.38 -13.12
CA VAL A 94 -3.01 -16.52 -12.92
C VAL A 94 -2.93 -16.10 -11.46
N ASN A 95 -1.77 -16.29 -10.80
CA ASN A 95 -1.57 -15.82 -9.44
C ASN A 95 -1.68 -14.29 -9.37
N VAL A 96 -2.52 -13.80 -8.46
CA VAL A 96 -2.74 -12.35 -8.27
C VAL A 96 -2.63 -12.02 -6.79
N ILE A 97 -1.92 -10.92 -6.51
CA ILE A 97 -1.93 -10.28 -5.21
C ILE A 97 -2.54 -8.90 -5.39
N TYR A 98 -3.70 -8.63 -4.78
CA TYR A 98 -4.32 -7.32 -4.86
C TYR A 98 -4.30 -6.57 -3.52
N ALA A 99 -4.20 -5.25 -3.58
CA ALA A 99 -4.23 -4.40 -2.39
C ALA A 99 -4.91 -3.06 -2.68
N LEU A 100 -5.63 -2.55 -1.67
CA LEU A 100 -6.11 -1.18 -1.66
C LEU A 100 -4.97 -0.24 -1.30
N THR A 101 -4.69 0.73 -2.17
CA THR A 101 -3.70 1.78 -1.92
C THR A 101 -4.27 2.87 -1.03
N GLY A 102 -5.58 3.07 -1.04
CA GLY A 102 -6.21 4.28 -0.52
C GLY A 102 -5.91 5.49 -1.41
N GLN A 103 -6.38 6.66 -0.97
CA GLN A 103 -6.21 7.91 -1.72
C GLN A 103 -4.79 8.47 -1.57
N ARG A 104 -4.40 9.30 -2.55
CA ARG A 104 -3.12 10.03 -2.65
C ARG A 104 -1.94 9.19 -3.14
N ARG A 105 -1.06 9.85 -3.88
CA ARG A 105 0.09 9.26 -4.59
C ARG A 105 1.10 8.59 -3.67
N LEU A 106 1.36 9.16 -2.49
CA LEU A 106 2.29 8.55 -1.52
C LEU A 106 1.81 7.16 -1.06
N ASN A 107 0.50 7.01 -0.84
CA ASN A 107 -0.05 5.74 -0.41
C ASN A 107 0.03 4.67 -1.52
N ALA A 108 -0.22 5.06 -2.78
CA ALA A 108 0.02 4.21 -3.93
C ALA A 108 1.49 3.80 -4.05
N ALA A 109 2.42 4.75 -3.93
CA ALA A 109 3.85 4.50 -3.98
C ALA A 109 4.31 3.50 -2.91
N VAL A 110 3.94 3.69 -1.65
CA VAL A 110 4.30 2.77 -0.56
C VAL A 110 3.70 1.37 -0.79
N THR A 111 2.46 1.29 -1.28
CA THR A 111 1.80 0.01 -1.55
C THR A 111 2.48 -0.75 -2.68
N VAL A 112 2.79 -0.07 -3.79
CA VAL A 112 3.47 -0.66 -4.95
C VAL A 112 4.91 -1.04 -4.61
N GLN A 113 5.63 -0.19 -3.88
CA GLN A 113 6.98 -0.50 -3.39
C GLN A 113 6.96 -1.76 -2.53
N THR A 114 5.99 -1.87 -1.61
CA THR A 114 5.81 -3.07 -0.79
C THR A 114 5.53 -4.30 -1.65
N LEU A 115 4.68 -4.21 -2.68
CA LEU A 115 4.42 -5.32 -3.60
C LEU A 115 5.70 -5.81 -4.28
N ILE A 116 6.51 -4.89 -4.78
CA ILE A 116 7.74 -5.17 -5.53
C ILE A 116 8.83 -5.75 -4.63
N ASP A 117 9.03 -5.17 -3.45
CA ASP A 117 10.14 -5.54 -2.56
C ASP A 117 9.88 -6.85 -1.81
N VAL A 118 8.62 -7.12 -1.47
CA VAL A 118 8.24 -8.20 -0.56
C VAL A 118 7.75 -9.44 -1.32
N PHE A 119 7.02 -9.24 -2.42
CA PHE A 119 6.42 -10.35 -3.16
C PHE A 119 7.09 -10.57 -4.52
N GLY A 120 7.09 -11.83 -4.98
CA GLY A 120 7.52 -12.17 -6.32
C GLY A 120 6.50 -11.71 -7.36
N VAL A 121 6.53 -10.43 -7.74
CA VAL A 121 5.60 -9.84 -8.73
C VAL A 121 6.27 -9.62 -10.10
N SER A 122 5.58 -9.99 -11.19
CA SER A 122 6.07 -9.76 -12.56
C SER A 122 5.65 -8.42 -13.15
N GLY A 123 4.67 -7.77 -12.53
CA GLY A 123 4.11 -6.53 -13.04
C GLY A 123 3.00 -6.02 -12.14
N ILE A 124 2.62 -4.76 -12.34
CA ILE A 124 1.57 -4.07 -11.59
C ILE A 124 0.50 -3.61 -12.58
N VAL A 125 -0.75 -3.91 -12.27
CA VAL A 125 -1.93 -3.35 -12.92
C VAL A 125 -2.64 -2.46 -11.92
N HIS A 126 -2.81 -1.19 -12.28
CA HIS A 126 -3.73 -0.30 -11.60
C HIS A 126 -5.00 -0.17 -12.43
N TYR A 127 -6.16 -0.33 -11.79
CA TYR A 127 -7.43 0.06 -12.39
C TYR A 127 -8.24 0.88 -11.37
N GLY A 128 -9.14 1.70 -11.90
CA GLY A 128 -10.03 2.53 -11.11
C GLY A 128 -10.80 3.50 -11.98
N THR A 129 -11.56 4.38 -11.33
CA THR A 129 -12.31 5.43 -12.03
C THR A 129 -11.46 6.68 -12.23
N ALA A 130 -11.61 7.34 -13.38
CA ALA A 130 -10.93 8.61 -13.69
C ALA A 130 -11.90 9.60 -14.34
N GLY A 131 -11.61 10.89 -14.18
CA GLY A 131 -12.22 11.94 -14.98
C GLY A 131 -11.46 12.13 -16.30
N SER A 132 -12.17 12.51 -17.36
CA SER A 132 -11.58 12.83 -18.66
C SER A 132 -11.51 14.34 -18.88
N SER A 133 -10.47 14.79 -19.58
CA SER A 133 -10.42 16.11 -20.22
C SER A 133 -10.34 15.99 -21.75
N ASP A 134 -10.56 14.79 -22.26
CA ASP A 134 -10.71 14.47 -23.68
C ASP A 134 -12.20 14.43 -24.00
N ASP A 135 -12.65 15.37 -24.84
CA ASP A 135 -14.05 15.53 -25.26
C ASP A 135 -14.56 14.35 -26.11
N SER A 136 -13.67 13.48 -26.59
CA SER A 136 -14.06 12.26 -27.31
C SER A 136 -14.48 11.11 -26.39
N LEU A 137 -14.17 11.19 -25.09
CA LEU A 137 -14.50 10.15 -24.12
C LEU A 137 -15.84 10.44 -23.42
N SER A 138 -16.64 9.38 -23.29
CA SER A 138 -17.93 9.39 -22.61
C SER A 138 -17.88 8.68 -21.25
N PHE A 139 -18.89 8.94 -20.41
CA PHE A 139 -19.05 8.20 -19.16
C PHE A 139 -19.23 6.71 -19.43
N GLY A 140 -18.45 5.88 -18.74
CA GLY A 140 -18.45 4.42 -18.92
C GLY A 140 -17.38 3.91 -19.89
N ASP A 141 -16.68 4.79 -20.60
CA ASP A 141 -15.58 4.38 -21.45
C ASP A 141 -14.41 3.82 -20.62
N VAL A 142 -13.80 2.75 -21.14
CA VAL A 142 -12.60 2.13 -20.57
C VAL A 142 -11.39 2.59 -21.36
N SER A 143 -10.53 3.38 -20.72
CA SER A 143 -9.29 3.87 -21.33
C SER A 143 -8.06 3.17 -20.73
N VAL A 144 -7.08 2.86 -21.59
CA VAL A 144 -5.78 2.33 -21.19
C VAL A 144 -4.71 3.33 -21.64
N PRO A 145 -4.17 4.15 -20.71
CA PRO A 145 -3.22 5.18 -21.08
C PRO A 145 -1.89 4.57 -21.52
N LYS A 146 -1.33 5.05 -22.63
CA LYS A 146 0.03 4.68 -23.07
C LYS A 146 1.11 5.29 -22.18
N LEU A 147 0.84 6.45 -21.60
CA LEU A 147 1.76 7.23 -20.77
C LEU A 147 0.99 7.86 -19.61
N VAL A 148 1.69 8.07 -18.49
CA VAL A 148 1.17 8.79 -17.31
C VAL A 148 2.05 10.00 -17.03
N ALA A 149 1.43 11.12 -16.66
CA ALA A 149 2.12 12.36 -16.35
C ALA A 149 1.89 12.78 -14.89
N TYR A 150 2.94 13.27 -14.25
CA TYR A 150 2.84 13.84 -12.91
C TYR A 150 2.64 15.36 -12.98
N THR A 151 1.39 15.81 -12.96
CA THR A 151 1.04 17.24 -13.11
C THR A 151 1.11 18.03 -11.81
N GLY A 152 1.29 17.36 -10.65
CA GLY A 152 1.36 18.04 -9.35
C GLY A 152 2.70 18.75 -9.07
N ALA A 153 3.72 18.55 -9.91
CA ALA A 153 4.97 19.31 -9.86
C ALA A 153 4.98 20.53 -10.79
N TRP A 154 3.88 20.78 -11.51
CA TRP A 154 3.81 21.91 -12.43
C TRP A 154 3.61 23.22 -11.68
N THR A 155 4.27 24.28 -12.15
CA THR A 155 3.96 25.64 -11.76
C THR A 155 2.69 26.07 -12.46
N TRP A 156 1.56 26.02 -11.76
CA TRP A 156 0.27 26.39 -12.32
C TRP A 156 0.13 27.90 -12.41
N LYS A 157 -0.16 28.40 -13.61
CA LYS A 157 -0.56 29.80 -13.80
C LYS A 157 -1.94 30.01 -13.21
N LYS A 158 -2.16 31.12 -12.49
CA LYS A 158 -3.50 31.46 -11.99
C LYS A 158 -4.46 31.62 -13.17
N PHE A 159 -5.66 31.07 -13.02
CA PHE A 159 -6.74 31.24 -13.99
C PHE A 159 -6.98 32.74 -14.22
N ARG A 160 -7.04 33.18 -15.49
CA ARG A 160 -7.16 34.58 -15.93
C ARG A 160 -5.98 35.52 -15.63
N SER A 161 -4.77 34.99 -15.42
CA SER A 161 -3.56 35.81 -15.39
C SER A 161 -3.21 36.39 -16.77
N PRO A 162 -2.59 37.60 -16.85
CA PRO A 162 -2.22 38.23 -18.12
C PRO A 162 -1.34 37.32 -18.98
N LYS A 163 -1.49 37.35 -20.31
CA LYS A 163 -0.54 36.68 -21.21
C LYS A 163 0.84 37.30 -21.03
N GLU A 164 1.86 36.47 -20.87
CA GLU A 164 3.24 36.95 -20.88
C GLU A 164 3.57 37.37 -22.32
N SER A 165 4.11 38.58 -22.46
CA SER A 165 4.51 39.21 -23.73
C SER A 165 5.79 38.61 -24.29
#